data_AF-A0A2E2QY54-F1
#
_entry.id   AF-A0A2E2QY54-F1
#
_cell.length_a   1.000
_cell.length_b   1.000
_cell.length_c   1.000
_cell.angle_alpha   90.00
_cell.angle_beta   90.00
_cell.angle_gamma   90.00
#
_symmetry.space_group_name_H-M   'P 1'
#
loop_
_entity.id
_entity.type
_entity.pdbx_description
1 polymer ?
#
loop_
_entity_poly.entity_id
_entity_poly.type
_entity_poly.pdbx_seq_one_letter_code
_entity_poly.pdbx_strand_id
1 'polypeptide(L)' 'MINKNFFIEKYLEYLIAQKNLSKNTCESYKNDIQGFFKFIKVKKLKDIETKQIRDYINYLSKNFSP' A
#
# COMPACT_ATOMS: atom_id res chain seq x y z
N MET A 1 12.77 7.46 -15.12
CA MET A 1 11.39 7.65 -14.60
C MET A 1 11.26 6.84 -13.33
N ILE A 2 11.00 7.44 -12.17
CA ILE A 2 10.97 6.70 -10.90
C ILE A 2 9.71 5.83 -10.84
N ASN A 3 9.88 4.54 -10.61
CA ASN A 3 8.81 3.53 -10.63
C ASN A 3 8.15 3.44 -9.25
N LYS A 4 6.82 3.35 -9.18
CA LYS A 4 6.07 3.09 -7.94
C LYS A 4 6.64 1.88 -7.17
N ASN A 5 6.96 0.80 -7.87
CA ASN A 5 7.44 -0.43 -7.24
C ASN A 5 8.77 -0.21 -6.50
N PHE A 6 9.64 0.66 -7.03
CA PHE A 6 10.90 1.02 -6.37
C PHE A 6 10.67 1.66 -4.99
N PHE A 7 9.70 2.57 -4.88
CA PHE A 7 9.37 3.19 -3.59
C PHE A 7 8.77 2.21 -2.59
N ILE A 8 7.93 1.28 -3.07
CA ILE A 8 7.35 0.24 -2.22
C ILE A 8 8.45 -0.68 -1.69
N GLU A 9 9.36 -1.15 -2.54
CA GLU A 9 10.49 -1.99 -2.15
C GLU A 9 11.38 -1.28 -1.12
N LYS A 10 11.74 -0.02 -1.36
CA LYS A 10 12.56 0.77 -0.43
C LYS A 10 11.87 0.98 0.92
N TYR A 11 10.56 1.19 0.93
CA TYR A 11 9.80 1.30 2.16
C TYR A 11 9.78 -0.02 2.94
N LEU A 12 9.58 -1.16 2.28
CA LEU A 12 9.58 -2.48 2.92
C LEU A 12 10.97 -2.84 3.45
N GLU A 13 12.05 -2.57 2.70
CA GLU A 13 13.44 -2.72 3.16
C GLU A 13 13.70 -1.89 4.42
N TYR A 14 13.22 -0.64 4.45
CA TYR A 14 13.30 0.22 5.63
C TYR A 14 12.57 -0.38 6.84
N LEU A 15 11.37 -0.93 6.66
CA LEU A 15 10.62 -1.55 7.75
C LEU A 15 11.33 -2.79 8.33
N ILE A 16 11.94 -3.61 7.47
CA ILE A 16 12.73 -4.77 7.90
C ILE A 16 13.95 -4.30 8.69
N ALA A 17 14.74 -3.37 8.14
CA ALA A 17 16.03 -2.98 8.71
C ALA A 17 15.89 -2.06 9.94
N GLN A 18 14.94 -1.13 9.94
CA GLN A 18 14.85 -0.05 10.95
C GLN A 18 13.72 -0.24 11.95
N LYS A 19 12.71 -1.05 11.61
CA LYS A 19 11.58 -1.35 12.49
C LYS A 19 11.55 -2.79 12.96
N ASN A 20 12.52 -3.61 12.53
CA ASN A 20 12.64 -5.03 12.85
C ASN A 20 11.33 -5.81 12.60
N LEU A 21 10.56 -5.41 11.58
CA LEU A 21 9.34 -6.12 11.21
C LEU A 21 9.68 -7.47 10.58
N SER A 22 8.87 -8.47 10.90
CA SER A 22 9.01 -9.79 10.28
C SER A 22 8.78 -9.72 8.77
N LYS A 23 9.40 -10.66 8.03
CA LYS A 23 9.16 -10.80 6.58
C LYS A 23 7.67 -11.00 6.27
N ASN A 24 6.97 -11.79 7.10
CA ASN A 24 5.54 -12.04 6.93
C ASN A 24 4.72 -10.76 7.09
N THR A 25 5.02 -9.94 8.10
CA THR A 25 4.37 -8.63 8.28
C THR A 25 4.60 -7.71 7.09
N CYS A 26 5.84 -7.67 6.58
CA CYS A 26 6.17 -6.86 5.40
C CYS A 26 5.47 -7.37 4.13
N GLU A 27 5.33 -8.69 3.95
CA GLU A 27 4.57 -9.24 2.82
C GLU A 27 3.08 -8.94 2.94
N SER A 28 2.50 -8.98 4.14
CA SER A 28 1.12 -8.51 4.37
C SER A 28 0.96 -7.03 3.97
N TYR A 29 1.85 -6.15 4.42
CA TYR A 29 1.80 -4.73 4.03
C TYR A 29 1.98 -4.51 2.53
N LYS A 30 2.85 -5.28 1.89
CA LYS A 30 3.01 -5.25 0.43
C LYS A 30 1.71 -5.62 -0.27
N ASN A 31 1.04 -6.69 0.18
CA ASN A 31 -0.25 -7.11 -0.36
C ASN A 31 -1.32 -6.03 -0.18
N ASP A 32 -1.38 -5.39 0.99
CA ASP A 32 -2.31 -4.29 1.27
C ASP A 32 -2.07 -3.08 0.35
N ILE A 33 -0.81 -2.66 0.21
CA ILE A 33 -0.41 -1.56 -0.68
C ILE A 33 -0.75 -1.90 -2.14
N GLN A 34 -0.47 -3.13 -2.59
CA GLN A 34 -0.83 -3.59 -3.93
C GLN A 34 -2.35 -3.61 -4.14
N GLY A 35 -3.11 -4.05 -3.15
CA GLY A 35 -4.57 -4.02 -3.14
C GLY A 35 -5.12 -2.59 -3.28
N PHE A 36 -4.57 -1.64 -2.53
CA PHE A 36 -4.89 -0.23 -2.67
C PHE A 36 -4.64 0.29 -4.08
N PHE A 37 -3.47 0.01 -4.65
CA PHE A 37 -3.15 0.45 -6.02
C PHE A 37 -4.04 -0.18 -7.09
N LYS A 38 -4.46 -1.44 -6.89
CA LYS A 38 -5.43 -2.12 -7.76
C LYS A 38 -6.81 -1.46 -7.68
N PHE A 39 -7.20 -0.98 -6.50
CA PHE A 39 -8.47 -0.31 -6.28
C PHE A 39 -8.54 1.09 -6.91
N ILE A 40 -7.56 1.96 -6.66
CA ILE A 40 -7.64 3.38 -7.05
C ILE A 40 -7.42 3.62 -8.55
N LYS A 41 -6.81 2.67 -9.27
CA LYS A 41 -6.52 2.73 -10.72
C LYS A 41 -5.74 3.98 -11.18
N VAL A 42 -5.03 4.66 -10.27
CA VAL A 42 -4.25 5.87 -10.55
C VAL A 42 -2.92 5.53 -11.21
N LYS A 43 -2.51 6.32 -12.21
CA LYS A 43 -1.26 6.10 -12.97
C LYS A 43 -0.01 6.68 -12.29
N LYS A 44 -0.12 7.75 -11.49
CA LYS A 44 1.03 8.42 -10.85
C LYS A 44 0.80 8.61 -9.35
N LEU A 45 1.84 8.38 -8.55
CA LEU A 45 1.79 8.53 -7.09
C LEU A 45 1.34 9.93 -6.63
N LYS A 46 1.75 10.97 -7.38
CA LYS A 46 1.42 12.37 -7.08
C LYS A 46 -0.06 12.73 -7.26
N ASP A 47 -0.82 11.87 -7.94
CA ASP A 47 -2.25 12.10 -8.20
C ASP A 47 -3.12 11.42 -7.11
N ILE A 48 -2.50 10.86 -6.06
CA ILE A 48 -3.19 10.22 -4.94
C ILE A 48 -3.53 11.28 -3.90
N GLU A 49 -4.81 11.37 -3.55
CA GLU A 49 -5.32 12.28 -2.53
C GLU A 49 -5.95 11.48 -1.38
N THR A 50 -6.27 12.19 -0.28
CA THR A 50 -6.92 11.60 0.89
C THR A 50 -8.28 10.96 0.54
N LYS A 51 -8.96 11.44 -0.51
CA LYS A 51 -10.23 10.85 -0.97
C LYS A 51 -10.07 9.40 -1.38
N GLN A 52 -9.05 9.06 -2.18
CA GLN A 52 -8.81 7.68 -2.60
C GLN A 52 -8.51 6.75 -1.42
N ILE A 53 -7.79 7.25 -0.41
CA ILE A 53 -7.52 6.51 0.83
C ILE A 53 -8.85 6.21 1.55
N ARG A 54 -9.69 7.24 1.76
CA ARG A 54 -10.99 7.09 2.39
C ARG A 54 -11.89 6.10 1.64
N ASP A 55 -11.94 6.22 0.32
CA ASP A 55 -12.75 5.36 -0.54
C ASP A 55 -12.29 3.89 -0.42
N TYR A 56 -10.99 3.64 -0.32
CA TYR A 56 -10.45 2.29 -0.12
C TYR A 56 -10.77 1.71 1.25
N ILE A 57 -10.63 2.50 2.33
CA ILE A 57 -11.02 2.05 3.68
C ILE A 57 -12.52 1.72 3.75
N ASN A 58 -13.37 2.56 3.13
CA ASN A 58 -14.80 2.29 3.02
C ASN A 58 -15.09 1.01 2.22
N TYR A 59 -14.36 0.77 1.13
CA TYR A 59 -14.44 -0.47 0.37
C TYR A 59 -14.07 -1.68 1.24
N LEU A 60 -12.96 -1.62 1.98
CA LEU A 60 -12.55 -2.70 2.86
C LEU A 60 -13.59 -2.99 3.94
N SER A 61 -14.09 -1.94 4.61
CA SER A 61 -15.12 -2.07 5.64
C SER A 61 -16.39 -2.74 5.11
N LYS A 62 -16.86 -2.38 3.92
CA LYS A 62 -18.08 -2.95 3.33
C LYS A 62 -17.95 -4.40 2.86
N ASN A 63 -16.75 -4.84 2.50
CA ASN A 63 -16.55 -6.11 1.80
C ASN A 63 -15.81 -7.17 2.65
N PHE A 64 -15.11 -6.76 3.70
CA PHE A 64 -14.23 -7.64 4.48
C PHE A 64 -14.33 -7.44 5.99
N SER A 65 -15.14 -6.49 6.47
CA SER A 65 -15.46 -6.39 7.90
C SER A 65 -16.61 -7.36 8.21
N PRO A 66 -16.51 -8.17 9.28
CA PRO A 66 -17.61 -9.03 9.73
C PRO A 66 -18.85 -8.24 10.16
#